data_AF-A0A081MZ60-F1
#
_entry.id   AF-A0A081MZ60-F1
#
_cell.length_a   1.000
_cell.length_b   1.000
_cell.length_c   1.000
_cell.angle_alpha   90.00
_cell.angle_beta   90.00
_cell.angle_gamma   90.00
#
_symmetry.space_group_name_H-M   'P 1'
#
loop_
_entity.id
_entity.type
_entity.pdbx_description
1 polymer ?
#
loop_
_entity_poly.entity_id
_entity_poly.type
_entity_poly.pdbx_seq_one_letter_code
_entity_poly.pdbx_strand_id
1 'polypeptide(L)' 'MEIMDDRHNHSSTIVTSQLPVSKWHDSIGDATLADAILDRLTHNAHRIKLKGESMRKTKAKLDDREHSS' A
#
# COMPACT_ATOMS: atom_id res chain seq x y z
N MET A 1 4.84 -2.91 -16.94
CA MET A 1 6.04 -2.23 -16.38
C MET A 1 6.31 -0.86 -16.99
N GLU A 2 5.45 -0.33 -17.87
CA GLU A 2 5.68 0.95 -18.56
C GLU A 2 5.51 2.19 -17.64
N ILE A 3 4.47 2.21 -16.81
CA ILE A 3 4.15 3.36 -15.93
C ILE A 3 5.19 3.57 -14.82
N MET A 4 5.84 2.51 -14.35
CA MET A 4 6.86 2.63 -13.29
C MET A 4 8.18 3.17 -13.84
N ASP A 5 8.55 2.78 -15.06
CA ASP A 5 9.77 3.24 -15.72
C ASP A 5 9.66 4.72 -16.11
N ASP A 6 8.50 5.16 -16.62
CA ASP A 6 8.24 6.57 -16.95
C ASP A 6 8.30 7.51 -15.73
N ARG A 7 8.02 6.99 -14.53
CA ARG A 7 8.00 7.78 -13.29
C ARG A 7 9.30 7.71 -12.51
N HIS A 8 10.14 6.72 -12.80
CA HIS A 8 11.39 6.51 -12.11
C HIS A 8 12.28 7.75 -12.27
N ASN A 9 12.68 8.36 -11.15
CA ASN A 9 13.50 9.58 -11.08
C ASN A 9 12.86 10.89 -11.61
N HIS A 10 11.60 10.85 -12.06
CA HIS A 10 10.86 12.04 -12.53
C HIS A 10 9.80 12.53 -11.54
N SER A 11 9.22 11.66 -10.72
CA SER A 11 8.15 12.04 -9.79
C SER A 11 8.01 11.07 -8.61
N SER A 12 7.72 11.60 -7.42
CA SER A 12 7.41 10.79 -6.24
C SER A 12 6.17 9.92 -6.47
N THR A 13 6.24 8.65 -6.08
CA THR A 13 5.16 7.67 -6.25
C THR A 13 4.81 7.04 -4.91
N ILE A 14 3.54 7.11 -4.52
CA ILE A 14 3.04 6.48 -3.30
C ILE A 14 2.29 5.21 -3.68
N VAL A 15 2.65 4.10 -3.03
CA VAL A 15 1.98 2.80 -3.19
C VAL A 15 1.43 2.38 -1.84
N THR A 16 0.17 1.97 -1.82
CA THR A 16 -0.49 1.42 -0.64
C THR A 16 -0.79 -0.05 -0.87
N SER A 17 -0.60 -0.87 0.16
CA SER A 17 -0.90 -2.29 0.10
C SER A 17 -1.51 -2.76 1.42
N GLN A 18 -2.47 -3.67 1.30
CA GLN A 18 -3.07 -4.36 2.45
C GLN A 18 -2.19 -5.52 2.95
N LEU A 19 -1.14 -5.86 2.20
CA LEU A 19 -0.22 -6.95 2.53
C LEU A 19 1.18 -6.39 2.83
N PRO A 20 1.87 -6.94 3.84
CA PRO A 20 3.29 -6.67 4.03
C PRO A 20 4.09 -7.01 2.76
N VAL A 21 5.13 -6.23 2.46
CA VAL A 21 6.00 -6.44 1.29
C VAL A 21 6.55 -7.86 1.22
N SER A 22 6.84 -8.50 2.35
CA SER A 22 7.30 -9.90 2.41
C SER A 22 6.29 -10.91 1.85
N LYS A 23 5.00 -10.58 1.83
CA LYS A 23 3.94 -11.43 1.27
C LYS A 23 3.64 -11.14 -0.20
N TRP A 24 4.28 -10.13 -0.79
CA TRP A 24 4.03 -9.77 -2.18
C TRP A 24 4.53 -10.86 -3.12
N HIS A 25 5.66 -11.48 -2.80
CA HIS A 25 6.22 -12.58 -3.59
C HIS A 25 5.22 -13.75 -3.75
N ASP A 26 4.56 -14.14 -2.66
CA ASP A 26 3.54 -15.19 -2.68
C ASP A 26 2.21 -14.74 -3.32
N SER A 27 1.89 -13.45 -3.27
CA SER A 27 0.59 -12.92 -3.72
C SER A 27 0.55 -12.52 -5.19
N ILE A 28 1.70 -12.14 -5.76
CA ILE A 28 1.81 -11.71 -7.17
C ILE A 28 1.80 -12.93 -8.11
N GLY A 29 2.10 -14.14 -7.62
CA GLY A 29 2.01 -15.39 -8.36
C GLY A 29 3.12 -15.61 -9.40
N ASP A 30 3.71 -14.54 -9.90
CA ASP A 30 4.89 -14.52 -10.76
C ASP A 30 6.10 -13.99 -9.99
N ALA A 31 7.08 -14.87 -9.76
CA ALA A 31 8.31 -14.54 -9.03
C ALA A 31 9.14 -13.46 -9.75
N THR A 32 9.20 -13.49 -11.08
CA THR A 32 9.96 -12.50 -11.86
C THR A 32 9.32 -11.12 -11.75
N LEU A 33 7.99 -11.04 -11.79
CA LEU A 33 7.29 -9.77 -11.60
C LEU A 33 7.41 -9.27 -10.16
N ALA A 34 7.31 -10.16 -9.18
CA ALA A 34 7.48 -9.82 -7.77
C ALA A 34 8.87 -9.24 -7.49
N ASP A 35 9.92 -9.89 -8.00
CA ASP A 35 11.30 -9.42 -7.86
C ASP A 35 11.51 -8.06 -8.53
N ALA A 36 11.01 -7.86 -9.76
CA ALA A 36 11.13 -6.58 -10.45
C ALA A 36 10.43 -5.43 -9.69
N ILE A 37 9.25 -5.68 -9.12
CA ILE A 37 8.51 -4.69 -8.33
C ILE A 37 9.24 -4.41 -7.01
N LEU A 38 9.73 -5.44 -6.32
CA LEU A 38 10.49 -5.26 -5.08
C LEU A 38 11.75 -4.44 -5.33
N ASP A 39 12.49 -4.74 -6.39
CA ASP A 39 13.76 -4.07 -6.68
C ASP A 39 13.54 -2.60 -7.10
N ARG A 40 12.48 -2.30 -7.87
CA ARG A 40 12.20 -0.92 -8.30
C ARG A 40 11.53 -0.07 -7.22
N LEU A 41 10.51 -0.60 -6.55
CA LEU A 41 9.73 0.18 -5.59
C LEU A 41 10.35 0.17 -4.20
N THR A 42 10.95 -0.94 -3.76
CA THR A 42 11.24 -1.11 -2.34
C THR A 42 12.68 -0.80 -1.95
N HIS A 43 13.59 -0.77 -2.93
CA HIS A 43 15.01 -0.47 -2.73
C HIS A 43 15.23 1.01 -2.36
N ASN A 44 14.41 1.92 -2.88
CA ASN A 44 14.48 3.37 -2.62
C ASN A 44 13.24 3.96 -1.92
N ALA A 45 12.31 3.14 -1.42
CA ALA A 45 11.09 3.66 -0.77
C ALA A 45 11.21 3.83 0.74
N HIS A 46 10.62 4.91 1.23
CA HIS A 46 10.27 5.06 2.64
C HIS A 46 9.05 4.21 2.97
N ARG A 47 9.23 3.23 3.86
CA ARG A 47 8.17 2.30 4.26
C ARG A 47 7.44 2.80 5.50
N ILE A 48 6.16 3.11 5.36
CA ILE A 48 5.28 3.49 6.48
C ILE A 48 4.34 2.33 6.78
N LYS A 49 4.57 1.64 7.91
CA LYS A 49 3.66 0.58 8.38
C LYS A 49 2.54 1.20 9.21
N LEU A 50 1.35 1.33 8.62
CA LEU A 50 0.17 1.78 9.31
C LEU A 50 -0.31 0.71 10.31
N LYS A 51 -0.71 1.14 11.50
CA LYS A 51 -1.27 0.31 12.57
C LYS A 51 -2.54 0.98 13.12
N GLY A 52 -3.40 0.20 13.74
CA GLY A 52 -4.65 0.68 14.34
C GLY A 52 -5.90 0.09 13.70
N GLU A 53 -7.06 0.43 14.26
CA GLU A 53 -8.34 -0.02 13.74
C GLU A 53 -8.73 0.72 12.46
N SER A 54 -9.63 0.13 11.66
CA SER A 54 -10.17 0.78 10.48
C SER A 54 -10.88 2.08 10.85
N MET A 55 -10.46 3.18 10.25
CA MET A 55 -11.16 4.48 10.38
C MET A 55 -12.62 4.41 9.92
N ARG A 56 -13.01 3.42 9.11
CA ARG A 56 -14.42 3.18 8.75
C ARG A 56 -15.26 2.79 9.98
N LYS A 57 -14.71 2.00 10.90
CA LYS A 57 -15.37 1.65 12.16
C LYS A 57 -15.52 2.88 13.07
N THR A 58 -14.49 3.74 13.11
CA THR A 58 -14.53 4.99 13.87
C THR A 58 -15.61 5.94 13.35
N LYS A 59 -15.73 6.08 12.02
CA LYS A 59 -16.78 6.90 11.39
C LYS A 59 -18.18 6.33 11.64
N ALA A 60 -18.38 5.02 11.48
CA ALA A 60 -19.67 4.39 11.78
C ALA A 60 -20.12 4.62 13.24
N LYS A 61 -19.19 4.52 14.21
CA LYS A 61 -19.49 4.82 15.62
C LYS A 61 -19.82 6.29 15.90
N LEU A 62 -19.36 7.22 15.05
CA LEU A 62 -19.71 8.64 15.16
C LEU A 62 -21.15 8.85 14.68
N ASP A 63 -21.51 8.27 13.54
CA ASP A 63 -22.86 8.38 12.96
C ASP A 63 -23.95 7.80 13.90
N ASP A 64 -23.65 6.68 14.59
CA ASP A 64 -24.53 6.07 15.60
C ASP A 64 -24.74 6.97 16.83
N ARG A 65 -23.74 7.77 17.20
CA ARG A 65 -23.83 8.68 18.36
C ARG A 65 -24.63 9.94 18.03
N GLU A 66 -24.54 10.43 16.80
CA GLU A 66 -25.29 11.61 16.34
C GLU A 66 -26.79 11.34 16.21
N HIS A 67 -27.21 10.11 15.88
CA HIS A 67 -28.63 9.73 15.82
C HIS A 67 -29.28 9.46 17.19
N SER A 68 -28.50 9.37 18.27
CA SER A 68 -28.99 9.11 19.62
C SER A 68 -29.10 10.37 20.49
N SER A 69 -28.91 11.57 19.92
CA SER A 69 -29.03 12.87 20.61
C SER A 69 -30.25 13.67 20.14
#